data_AF-A0AAE3XJ54-F1
#
_entry.id   AF-A0AAE3XJ54-F1
#
_cell.length_a   1.000
_cell.length_b   1.000
_cell.length_c   1.000
_cell.angle_alpha   90.00
_cell.angle_beta   90.00
_cell.angle_gamma   90.00
#
_symmetry.space_group_name_H-M   'P 1'
#
loop_
_entity.id
_entity.type
_entity.pdbx_description
1 polymer ?
#
loop_
_entity_poly.entity_id
_entity_poly.type
_entity_poly.pdbx_seq_one_letter_code
_entity_poly.pdbx_strand_id
1 'polypeptide(L)'
;MHDDQRLKQLTGICDVVRQSIRTAHRTQLSTFNDLLTALSQSTTEGEAVGVIEALNHLLDRHGGDEYIVARAYLNQLRHDFDYADDR
;
A
#
# COMPACT_ATOMS: atom_id res chain seq x y z
N MET A 1 -18.73 -9.22 -7.68
CA MET A 1 -17.88 -10.22 -6.99
C MET A 1 -16.38 -9.93 -7.14
N HIS A 2 -15.91 -9.25 -8.19
CA HIS A 2 -14.51 -8.81 -8.28
C HIS A 2 -14.16 -7.67 -7.30
N ASP A 3 -15.08 -6.72 -7.05
CA ASP A 3 -14.86 -5.60 -6.11
C ASP A 3 -14.63 -6.04 -4.67
N ASP A 4 -15.39 -7.00 -4.16
CA ASP A 4 -15.24 -7.58 -2.81
C ASP A 4 -13.87 -8.26 -2.63
N GLN A 5 -13.34 -8.85 -3.71
CA GLN A 5 -12.07 -9.56 -3.69
C GLN A 5 -10.89 -8.59 -3.74
N ARG A 6 -10.99 -7.51 -4.53
CA ARG A 6 -10.03 -6.40 -4.53
C ARG A 6 -9.98 -5.67 -3.19
N LEU A 7 -11.14 -5.38 -2.58
CA LEU A 7 -11.23 -4.76 -1.25
C LEU A 7 -10.61 -5.64 -0.15
N LYS A 8 -10.83 -6.97 -0.20
CA LYS A 8 -10.18 -7.91 0.73
C LYS A 8 -8.66 -7.97 0.54
N GLN A 9 -8.17 -7.92 -0.69
CA GLN A 9 -6.74 -7.88 -0.97
C GLN A 9 -6.10 -6.58 -0.47
N LEU A 10 -6.74 -5.44 -0.72
CA LEU A 10 -6.34 -4.13 -0.18
C LEU A 10 -6.23 -4.15 1.35
N THR A 11 -7.26 -4.64 2.03
CA THR A 11 -7.28 -4.72 3.51
C THR A 11 -6.15 -5.62 4.02
N GLY A 12 -5.95 -6.78 3.40
CA GLY A 12 -4.87 -7.69 3.78
C GLY A 12 -3.47 -7.13 3.53
N ILE A 13 -3.27 -6.41 2.43
CA ILE A 13 -2.00 -5.74 2.11
C ILE A 13 -1.73 -4.62 3.12
N CYS A 14 -2.75 -3.82 3.47
CA CYS A 14 -2.64 -2.79 4.49
C CYS A 14 -2.22 -3.37 5.85
N ASP A 15 -2.78 -4.51 6.26
CA ASP A 15 -2.41 -5.17 7.52
C ASP A 15 -0.96 -5.68 7.52
N VAL A 16 -0.50 -6.27 6.41
CA VAL A 16 0.90 -6.73 6.27
C VAL A 16 1.86 -5.55 6.36
N VAL A 17 1.58 -4.48 5.62
CA VAL A 17 2.40 -3.26 5.64
C VAL A 17 2.45 -2.68 7.06
N ARG A 18 1.29 -2.59 7.73
CA ARG A 18 1.18 -2.09 9.10
C ARG A 18 1.97 -2.92 10.12
N GLN A 19 1.96 -4.25 10.00
CA GLN A 19 2.75 -5.14 10.88
C GLN A 19 4.25 -4.97 10.68
N SER A 20 4.72 -4.86 9.43
CA SER A 20 6.13 -4.60 9.14
C SER A 20 6.59 -3.28 9.77
N ILE A 21 5.82 -2.20 9.60
CA ILE A 21 6.16 -0.88 10.17
C ILE A 21 6.11 -0.87 11.69
N ARG A 22 5.13 -1.55 12.30
CA ARG A 22 5.01 -1.62 13.76
C ARG A 22 6.21 -2.33 14.40
N THR A 23 6.80 -3.31 13.71
CA THR A 23 7.98 -4.04 14.14
C THR A 23 9.25 -3.23 13.95
N ALA A 24 9.36 -2.53 12.81
CA ALA A 24 10.53 -1.79 12.38
C ALA A 24 10.66 -0.39 13.01
N HIS A 25 9.62 0.44 12.91
CA HIS A 25 9.68 1.89 13.16
C HIS A 25 8.38 2.43 13.79
N ARG A 26 8.30 2.31 15.12
CA ARG A 26 7.14 2.76 15.93
C ARG A 26 6.86 4.26 15.81
N THR A 27 7.88 5.09 15.58
CA THR A 27 7.79 6.56 15.52
C THR A 27 7.13 7.09 14.25
N GLN A 28 7.13 6.32 13.17
CA GLN A 28 6.58 6.71 11.86
C GLN A 28 5.27 6.01 11.52
N LEU A 29 4.78 5.14 12.41
CA LEU A 29 3.57 4.35 12.24
C LEU A 29 2.32 5.21 11.95
N SER A 30 2.28 6.46 12.43
CA SER A 30 1.17 7.39 12.15
C SER A 30 1.12 7.75 10.67
N THR A 31 2.22 8.24 10.10
CA THR A 31 2.30 8.66 8.71
C THR A 31 1.97 7.52 7.74
N PHE A 32 2.43 6.31 8.04
CA PHE A 32 2.06 5.14 7.26
C PHE A 32 0.59 4.75 7.42
N ASN A 33 0.02 4.80 8.63
CA ASN A 33 -1.41 4.52 8.83
C ASN A 33 -2.30 5.53 8.09
N ASP A 34 -1.90 6.81 8.07
CA ASP A 34 -2.62 7.85 7.35
C ASP A 34 -2.65 7.55 5.84
N LEU A 35 -1.51 7.13 5.27
CA LEU A 35 -1.44 6.73 3.86
C LEU A 35 -2.20 5.43 3.57
N LEU A 36 -2.14 4.43 4.45
CA LEU A 36 -2.94 3.20 4.28
C LEU A 36 -4.45 3.49 4.35
N THR A 37 -4.85 4.44 5.20
CA THR A 37 -6.24 4.89 5.30
C THR A 37 -6.64 5.63 4.02
N ALA A 38 -5.80 6.53 3.52
CA ALA A 38 -6.03 7.23 2.25
C ALA A 38 -6.14 6.24 1.07
N LEU A 39 -5.33 5.18 1.06
CA LEU A 39 -5.41 4.12 0.05
C LEU A 39 -6.75 3.39 0.11
N SER A 40 -7.24 3.08 1.31
CA SER A 40 -8.55 2.43 1.49
C SER A 40 -9.75 3.32 1.15
N GLN A 41 -9.56 4.63 1.17
CA GLN A 41 -10.59 5.63 0.86
C GLN A 41 -10.47 6.16 -0.58
N SER A 42 -9.46 5.74 -1.33
CA SER A 42 -9.25 6.17 -2.71
C SER A 42 -10.42 5.72 -3.57
N THR A 43 -11.02 6.68 -4.27
CA THR A 43 -12.20 6.42 -5.13
C THR A 43 -11.82 6.32 -6.60
N THR A 44 -10.61 6.75 -6.93
CA THR A 44 -10.03 6.68 -8.27
C THR A 44 -8.71 5.92 -8.26
N GLU A 45 -8.38 5.29 -9.38
CA GLU A 45 -7.13 4.56 -9.54
C GLU A 45 -5.92 5.49 -9.46
N GLY A 46 -6.03 6.72 -9.98
CA GLY A 46 -4.98 7.74 -9.87
C GLY A 46 -4.68 8.14 -8.43
N GLU A 47 -5.71 8.27 -7.58
CA GLU A 47 -5.51 8.49 -6.14
C GLU A 47 -4.82 7.30 -5.48
N ALA A 48 -5.28 6.08 -5.76
CA ALA A 48 -4.71 4.87 -5.18
C ALA A 48 -3.23 4.71 -5.58
N VAL A 49 -2.90 4.90 -6.86
CA VAL A 49 -1.52 4.84 -7.37
C VAL A 49 -0.65 5.91 -6.73
N GLY A 50 -1.12 7.16 -6.61
CA GLY A 50 -0.38 8.23 -5.95
C GLY A 50 -0.07 7.92 -4.48
N VAL A 51 -1.03 7.34 -3.75
CA VAL A 51 -0.84 6.92 -2.36
C VAL A 51 0.14 5.74 -2.25
N ILE A 52 0.07 4.77 -3.17
CA ILE A 52 1.02 3.65 -3.24
C ILE A 52 2.45 4.14 -3.49
N GLU A 53 2.62 5.13 -4.38
CA GLU A 53 3.93 5.73 -4.63
C GLU A 53 4.48 6.47 -3.40
N ALA A 54 3.62 7.22 -2.69
CA ALA A 54 4.00 7.88 -1.44
C ALA A 54 4.43 6.86 -0.37
N LEU A 55 3.71 5.73 -0.24
CA LEU A 55 4.08 4.63 0.65
C LEU A 55 5.44 4.04 0.27
N ASN A 56 5.65 3.72 -1.00
CA ASN A 56 6.92 3.19 -1.49
C ASN A 56 8.08 4.16 -1.25
N HIS A 57 7.88 5.47 -1.45
CA HIS A 57 8.93 6.44 -1.21
C HIS A 57 9.31 6.55 0.27
N LEU A 58 8.33 6.47 1.17
CA LEU A 58 8.59 6.36 2.61
C LEU A 58 9.36 5.09 2.96
N LEU A 59 8.92 3.93 2.46
CA LEU A 59 9.62 2.66 2.70
C LEU A 59 11.07 2.71 2.19
N ASP A 60 11.31 3.34 1.04
CA ASP A 60 12.64 3.51 0.46
C ASP A 60 13.54 4.44 1.30
N ARG A 61 12.97 5.55 1.81
CA ARG A 61 13.66 6.47 2.73
C ARG A 61 14.04 5.81 4.05
N HIS A 62 13.26 4.83 4.50
CA HIS A 62 13.54 4.04 5.70
C HIS A 62 14.45 2.83 5.46
N GLY A 63 14.74 2.51 4.18
CA GLY A 63 15.98 1.85 3.76
C GLY A 63 16.28 0.48 4.37
N GLY A 64 15.26 -0.32 4.69
CA GLY A 64 15.44 -1.63 5.33
C GLY A 64 14.85 -2.80 4.53
N ASP A 65 15.52 -3.96 4.58
CA ASP A 65 15.04 -5.24 4.03
C ASP A 65 13.69 -5.66 4.64
N GLU A 66 13.40 -5.19 5.85
CA GLU A 66 12.15 -5.38 6.58
C GLU A 66 10.89 -4.86 5.85
N TYR A 67 11.08 -4.03 4.82
CA TYR A 67 10.00 -3.48 4.00
C TYR A 67 9.89 -4.11 2.61
N ILE A 68 10.76 -5.05 2.22
CA ILE A 68 10.76 -5.67 0.89
C ILE A 68 9.40 -6.31 0.58
N VAL A 69 8.83 -7.02 1.54
CA VAL A 69 7.53 -7.69 1.37
C VAL A 69 6.41 -6.67 1.19
N ALA A 70 6.38 -5.62 2.01
CA ALA A 70 5.42 -4.52 1.90
C ALA A 70 5.50 -3.83 0.52
N ARG A 71 6.72 -3.54 0.04
CA ARG A 71 6.97 -2.96 -1.29
C ARG A 71 6.49 -3.88 -2.42
N ALA A 72 6.74 -5.19 -2.32
CA ALA A 72 6.31 -6.15 -3.33
C ALA A 72 4.78 -6.16 -3.48
N TYR A 73 4.05 -6.20 -2.37
CA TYR A 73 2.59 -6.14 -2.39
C TYR A 73 2.05 -4.82 -2.92
N LEU A 74 2.65 -3.69 -2.52
CA LEU A 74 2.28 -2.36 -3.02
C LEU A 74 2.51 -2.23 -4.53
N ASN A 75 3.64 -2.72 -5.04
CA ASN A 75 3.94 -2.71 -6.46
C ASN A 75 3.02 -3.64 -7.27
N GLN A 76 2.65 -4.78 -6.71
CA GLN A 76 1.66 -5.66 -7.32
C GLN A 76 0.29 -4.97 -7.39
N LEU A 77 -0.14 -4.32 -6.30
CA LEU A 77 -1.40 -3.59 -6.26
C LEU A 77 -1.42 -2.45 -7.29
N ARG A 78 -0.31 -1.70 -7.41
CA ARG A 78 -0.14 -0.67 -8.44
C ARG A 78 -0.28 -1.25 -9.85
N HIS A 79 0.34 -2.40 -10.11
CA HIS A 79 0.26 -3.05 -11.41
C HIS A 79 -1.17 -3.50 -11.75
N ASP A 80 -1.92 -3.99 -10.75
CA ASP A 80 -3.33 -4.35 -10.87
C ASP A 80 -4.25 -3.16 -11.20
N PHE A 81 -3.90 -1.95 -10.75
CA PHE A 81 -4.58 -0.71 -11.13
C PHE A 81 -4.18 -0.22 -12.53
N ASP A 82 -2.90 -0.33 -12.89
CA ASP A 82 -2.39 0.09 -14.21
C ASP A 82 -2.95 -0.78 -15.36
N TYR A 83 -3.12 -2.08 -15.12
CA TYR A 83 -3.66 -3.04 -16.10
C TYR A 83 -5.20 -3.08 -16.18
N ALA A 84 -5.92 -2.33 -15.34
CA ALA A 84 -7.38 -2.24 -15.42
C ALA A 84 -7.87 -1.32 -16.55
N ASP A 85 -7.01 -0.47 -17.10
CA ASP A 85 -7.31 0.51 -18.16
C ASP A 85 -7.29 -0.09 -19.58
N ASP A 86 -6.65 -1.25 -19.78
CA ASP A 86 -6.46 -1.89 -21.12
C ASP A 86 -7.59 -2.88 -21.51
N ARG A 87 -8.76 -2.86 -20.84
CA ARG A 87 -9.90 -3.77 -21.14
C ARG A 87 -11.22 -3.08 -21.47
#